data_AF-A0AAE3KN51-F1
#
_entry.id   AF-A0AAE3KN51-F1
#
_cell.length_a   1.000
_cell.length_b   1.000
_cell.length_c   1.000
_cell.angle_alpha   90.00
_cell.angle_beta   90.00
_cell.angle_gamma   90.00
#
_symmetry.space_group_name_H-M   'P 1'
#
loop_
_entity.id
_entity.type
_entity.pdbx_description
1 polymer ?
#
loop_
_entity_poly.entity_id
_entity_poly.type
_entity_poly.pdbx_seq_one_letter_code
_entity_poly.pdbx_strand_id
1 'polypeptide(L)'
;MIINWKDITGNLTELGTIAVDWVTDTASDVTDKIIDKLSQGAGIARGILEKFRQTIEDYLRDTIFYSESQSDEGESKERVDDAIEELLEGATLENDSSKSKIYSKSGGEEEANRDFDELTGKLGATVKDRGGGTRTAELPDRSTTVIHSKSREDLPTIQIDRPGVRRHIKIRYR
;
A
#
# COMPACT_ATOMS: atom_id res chain seq x y z
N MET A 1 -19.05 -10.55 20.96
CA MET A 1 -19.34 -9.84 19.70
C MET A 1 -18.02 -9.71 18.98
N ILE A 2 -17.82 -10.52 17.94
CA ILE A 2 -16.53 -10.62 17.24
C ILE A 2 -16.55 -9.53 16.16
N ILE A 3 -15.68 -8.53 16.30
CA ILE A 3 -15.53 -7.46 15.32
C ILE A 3 -14.79 -8.04 14.13
N ASN A 4 -15.43 -7.98 12.96
CA ASN A 4 -14.93 -8.53 11.71
C ASN A 4 -13.96 -7.54 11.07
N TRP A 5 -12.67 -7.89 10.99
CA TRP A 5 -11.61 -7.00 10.52
C TRP A 5 -11.75 -6.55 9.06
N LYS A 6 -12.53 -7.28 8.23
CA LYS A 6 -12.84 -6.88 6.86
C LYS A 6 -13.81 -5.69 6.75
N ASP A 7 -14.57 -5.40 7.80
CA ASP A 7 -15.46 -4.23 7.83
C ASP A 7 -14.74 -2.95 8.31
N ILE A 8 -13.47 -3.06 8.72
CA ILE A 8 -12.66 -1.93 9.25
C ILE A 8 -11.84 -1.28 8.13
N THR A 9 -11.36 -2.02 7.14
CA THR A 9 -10.46 -1.48 6.10
C THR A 9 -11.19 -0.64 5.04
N GLY A 10 -12.45 -0.94 4.74
CA GLY A 10 -13.31 -0.04 3.96
C GLY A 10 -13.74 1.22 4.74
N ASN A 11 -13.73 1.14 6.07
CA ASN A 11 -14.07 2.24 6.97
C ASN A 11 -12.90 3.20 7.22
N LEU A 12 -11.63 2.80 7.00
CA LEU A 12 -10.48 3.66 7.32
C LEU A 12 -10.35 4.84 6.33
N THR A 13 -10.69 4.64 5.07
CA THR A 13 -10.74 5.72 4.06
C THR A 13 -11.93 6.65 4.29
N GLU A 14 -13.09 6.10 4.68
CA GLU A 14 -14.25 6.91 5.07
C GLU A 14 -14.02 7.66 6.38
N LEU A 15 -13.43 7.04 7.40
CA LEU A 15 -13.07 7.67 8.68
C LEU A 15 -11.95 8.70 8.53
N GLY A 16 -10.98 8.46 7.63
CA GLY A 16 -9.97 9.44 7.22
C GLY A 16 -10.63 10.66 6.60
N THR A 17 -11.49 10.45 5.60
CA THR A 17 -12.26 11.53 4.96
C THR A 17 -13.13 12.28 5.98
N ILE A 18 -13.81 11.57 6.89
CA ILE A 18 -14.63 12.18 7.96
C ILE A 18 -13.78 12.96 8.96
N ALA A 19 -12.58 12.49 9.30
CA ALA A 19 -11.66 13.20 10.19
C ALA A 19 -11.10 14.46 9.51
N VAL A 20 -10.80 14.39 8.23
CA VAL A 20 -10.37 15.55 7.42
C VAL A 20 -11.51 16.56 7.28
N ASP A 21 -12.73 16.11 7.02
CA ASP A 21 -13.92 16.98 6.96
C ASP A 21 -14.20 17.62 8.33
N TRP A 22 -14.09 16.88 9.44
CA TRP A 22 -14.27 17.43 10.78
C TRP A 22 -13.18 18.45 11.16
N VAL A 23 -11.91 18.18 10.82
CA VAL A 23 -10.80 19.10 11.07
C VAL A 23 -10.93 20.36 10.22
N THR A 24 -11.30 20.22 8.94
CA THR A 24 -11.52 21.36 8.04
C THR A 24 -12.75 22.18 8.44
N ASP A 25 -13.85 21.55 8.84
CA ASP A 25 -15.04 22.23 9.40
C ASP A 25 -14.73 22.98 10.68
N THR A 26 -13.98 22.34 11.61
CA THR A 26 -13.58 22.98 12.87
C THR A 26 -12.62 24.15 12.61
N ALA A 27 -11.67 23.98 11.68
CA ALA A 27 -10.75 25.04 11.27
C ALA A 27 -11.51 26.20 10.59
N SER A 28 -12.52 25.90 9.77
CA SER A 28 -13.40 26.89 9.15
C SER A 28 -14.17 27.68 10.20
N ASP A 29 -14.80 27.01 11.17
CA ASP A 29 -15.59 27.65 12.22
C ASP A 29 -14.73 28.55 13.14
N VAL A 30 -13.49 28.12 13.43
CA VAL A 30 -12.51 28.95 14.16
C VAL A 30 -12.07 30.14 13.30
N THR A 31 -11.82 29.93 12.01
CA THR A 31 -11.41 30.99 11.08
C THR A 31 -12.52 32.04 10.91
N ASP A 32 -13.77 31.61 10.77
CA ASP A 32 -14.93 32.51 10.68
C ASP A 32 -15.09 33.35 11.96
N LYS A 33 -14.88 32.76 13.15
CA LYS A 33 -14.88 33.50 14.43
C LYS A 33 -13.75 34.52 14.53
N ILE A 34 -12.57 34.21 13.97
CA ILE A 34 -11.43 35.14 13.93
C ILE A 34 -11.72 36.28 12.95
N ILE A 35 -12.26 35.97 11.77
CA ILE A 35 -12.64 36.96 10.75
C ILE A 35 -13.68 37.93 11.28
N ASP A 36 -14.70 37.44 11.99
CA ASP A 36 -15.77 38.27 12.54
C ASP A 36 -15.23 39.22 13.63
N LYS A 37 -14.40 38.71 14.54
CA LYS A 37 -13.72 39.53 15.57
C LYS A 37 -12.79 40.58 14.98
N LEU A 38 -12.02 40.24 13.94
CA LEU A 38 -11.11 41.16 13.28
C LEU A 38 -11.85 42.21 12.43
N SER A 39 -12.96 41.83 11.81
CA SER A 39 -13.82 42.76 11.06
C SER A 39 -14.48 43.78 12.00
N GLN A 40 -14.95 43.34 13.16
CA GLN A 40 -15.61 44.20 14.15
C GLN A 40 -14.62 45.07 14.96
N GLY A 41 -13.44 44.55 15.28
CA GLY A 41 -12.47 45.24 16.14
C GLY A 41 -11.41 46.07 15.42
N ALA A 42 -11.03 45.70 14.19
CA ALA A 42 -9.89 46.31 13.48
C ALA A 42 -10.25 46.96 12.14
N GLY A 43 -11.51 46.87 11.68
CA GLY A 43 -11.94 47.47 10.41
C GLY A 43 -11.21 46.92 9.18
N ILE A 44 -10.68 45.70 9.27
CA ILE A 44 -9.96 45.06 8.18
C ILE A 44 -10.97 44.70 7.08
N ALA A 45 -10.62 45.05 5.83
CA ALA A 45 -11.49 44.77 4.69
C ALA A 45 -11.72 43.26 4.54
N ARG A 46 -12.99 42.85 4.48
CA ARG A 46 -13.43 41.46 4.34
C ARG A 46 -12.71 40.68 3.23
N GLY A 47 -12.35 41.36 2.13
CA GLY A 47 -11.59 40.75 1.03
C GLY A 47 -10.14 40.36 1.34
N ILE A 48 -9.51 40.96 2.36
CA ILE A 48 -8.17 40.54 2.84
C ILE A 48 -8.31 39.29 3.70
N LEU A 49 -9.35 39.25 4.54
CA LEU A 49 -9.65 38.12 5.41
C LEU A 49 -10.07 36.88 4.60
N GLU A 50 -10.80 37.06 3.50
CA GLU A 50 -11.17 35.97 2.60
C GLU A 50 -9.96 35.33 1.91
N LYS A 51 -8.98 36.13 1.47
CA LYS A 51 -7.74 35.62 0.89
C LYS A 51 -6.89 34.85 1.92
N PHE A 52 -6.92 35.31 3.17
CA PHE A 52 -6.23 34.65 4.26
C PHE A 52 -6.87 33.30 4.59
N ARG A 53 -8.21 33.23 4.62
CA ARG A 53 -8.97 31.97 4.74
C ARG A 53 -8.56 30.97 3.67
N GLN A 54 -8.62 31.38 2.41
CA GLN A 54 -8.30 30.51 1.29
C GLN A 54 -6.86 29.96 1.36
N THR A 55 -5.92 30.80 1.79
CA THR A 55 -4.52 30.37 1.98
C THR A 55 -4.38 29.31 3.09
N ILE A 56 -5.13 29.43 4.18
CA ILE A 56 -5.12 28.45 5.27
C ILE A 56 -5.76 27.14 4.80
N GLU A 57 -6.90 27.22 4.11
CA GLU A 57 -7.60 26.03 3.59
C GLU A 57 -6.74 25.26 2.59
N ASP A 58 -6.07 25.96 1.67
CA ASP A 58 -5.14 25.34 0.70
C ASP A 58 -3.97 24.65 1.42
N TYR A 59 -3.36 25.30 2.41
CA TYR A 59 -2.26 24.73 3.19
C TYR A 59 -2.67 23.49 3.98
N LEU A 60 -3.86 23.52 4.59
CA LEU A 60 -4.39 22.37 5.33
C LEU A 60 -4.69 21.20 4.40
N ARG A 61 -5.31 21.45 3.24
CA ARG A 61 -5.57 20.42 2.22
C ARG A 61 -4.27 19.77 1.74
N ASP A 62 -3.27 20.57 1.38
CA ASP A 62 -1.98 20.07 0.89
C ASP A 62 -1.26 19.24 1.95
N THR A 63 -1.26 19.70 3.21
CA THR A 63 -0.57 19.00 4.31
C THR A 63 -1.25 17.68 4.66
N ILE A 64 -2.59 17.67 4.70
CA ILE A 64 -3.38 16.48 5.01
C ILE A 64 -3.24 15.45 3.89
N PHE A 65 -3.44 15.85 2.63
CA PHE A 65 -3.32 14.98 1.47
C PHE A 65 -1.92 14.37 1.34
N TYR A 66 -0.88 15.16 1.64
CA TYR A 66 0.48 14.68 1.68
C TYR A 66 0.69 13.62 2.79
N SER A 67 0.09 13.82 3.97
CA SER A 67 0.19 12.87 5.08
C SER A 67 -0.53 11.54 4.83
N GLU A 68 -1.72 11.57 4.21
CA GLU A 68 -2.48 10.35 3.83
C GLU A 68 -1.73 9.53 2.77
N SER A 69 -1.09 10.20 1.81
CA SER A 69 -0.28 9.52 0.79
C SER A 69 0.91 8.74 1.37
N GLN A 70 1.43 9.16 2.53
CA GLN A 70 2.54 8.49 3.21
C GLN A 70 2.06 7.35 4.12
N SER A 71 0.86 7.43 4.70
CA SER A 71 0.28 6.34 5.50
C SER A 71 -0.12 5.15 4.63
N ASP A 72 -0.69 5.39 3.46
CA ASP A 72 -1.15 4.33 2.55
C ASP A 72 0.01 3.52 1.96
N GLU A 73 1.12 4.18 1.61
CA GLU A 73 2.33 3.50 1.13
C GLU A 73 3.02 2.69 2.24
N GLY A 74 3.03 3.20 3.48
CA GLY A 74 3.57 2.51 4.64
C GLY A 74 2.79 1.24 4.99
N GLU A 75 1.47 1.35 5.09
CA GLU A 75 0.57 0.23 5.39
C GLU A 75 0.61 -0.83 4.27
N SER A 76 0.62 -0.40 3.01
CA SER A 76 0.72 -1.32 1.87
C SER A 76 2.01 -2.12 1.89
N LYS A 77 3.12 -1.49 2.27
CA LYS A 77 4.42 -2.14 2.38
C LYS A 77 4.46 -3.17 3.51
N GLU A 78 3.97 -2.81 4.71
CA GLU A 78 3.92 -3.73 5.86
C GLU A 78 3.07 -4.97 5.53
N ARG A 79 1.89 -4.77 4.94
CA ARG A 79 1.01 -5.87 4.50
C ARG A 79 1.67 -6.79 3.47
N VAL A 80 2.45 -6.24 2.54
CA VAL A 80 3.20 -7.04 1.56
C VAL A 80 4.34 -7.78 2.23
N ASP A 81 5.06 -7.15 3.16
CA ASP A 81 6.13 -7.79 3.92
C ASP A 81 5.61 -8.99 4.72
N ASP A 82 4.50 -8.82 5.46
CA ASP A 82 3.85 -9.91 6.22
C ASP A 82 3.43 -11.08 5.31
N ALA A 83 2.86 -10.78 4.14
CA ALA A 83 2.43 -11.82 3.19
C ALA A 83 3.62 -12.56 2.57
N ILE A 84 4.76 -11.89 2.36
CA ILE A 84 6.00 -12.52 1.91
C ILE A 84 6.59 -13.39 3.01
N GLU A 85 6.55 -12.94 4.27
CA GLU A 85 7.04 -13.74 5.40
C GLU A 85 6.23 -15.02 5.58
N GLU A 86 4.90 -14.95 5.52
CA GLU A 86 4.02 -16.12 5.55
C GLU A 86 4.29 -17.07 4.37
N LEU A 87 4.47 -16.53 3.16
CA LEU A 87 4.81 -17.34 1.99
C LEU A 87 6.13 -18.12 2.17
N LEU A 88 7.08 -17.52 2.89
CA LEU A 88 8.38 -18.12 3.22
C LEU A 88 8.32 -19.13 4.39
N GLU A 89 7.17 -19.30 5.05
CA GLU A 89 7.02 -20.33 6.09
C GLU A 89 7.30 -21.73 5.53
N GLY A 90 8.12 -22.49 6.25
CA GLY A 90 8.58 -23.81 5.83
C GLY A 90 9.60 -23.79 4.67
N ALA A 91 9.99 -22.62 4.17
CA ALA A 91 11.02 -22.51 3.14
C ALA A 91 12.44 -22.56 3.74
N THR A 92 13.36 -23.23 3.05
CA THR A 92 14.78 -23.30 3.42
C THR A 92 15.59 -22.33 2.58
N LEU A 93 16.35 -21.44 3.23
CA LEU A 93 17.26 -20.50 2.57
C LEU A 93 18.40 -21.28 1.89
N GLU A 94 18.53 -21.15 0.57
CA GLU A 94 19.59 -21.79 -0.23
C GLU A 94 20.76 -20.85 -0.52
N ASN A 95 20.45 -19.58 -0.80
CA ASN A 95 21.45 -18.60 -1.19
C ASN A 95 21.06 -17.21 -0.70
N ASP A 96 22.02 -16.53 -0.09
CA ASP A 96 21.91 -15.13 0.33
C ASP A 96 23.04 -14.36 -0.34
N SER A 97 22.76 -13.83 -1.53
CA SER A 97 23.71 -13.06 -2.32
C SER A 97 23.22 -11.63 -2.49
N SER A 98 24.13 -10.71 -2.84
CA SER A 98 23.80 -9.31 -3.12
C SER A 98 22.80 -9.13 -4.28
N LYS A 99 22.70 -10.12 -5.18
CA LYS A 99 21.79 -10.11 -6.33
C LYS A 99 20.46 -10.80 -6.06
N SER A 100 20.44 -11.80 -5.17
CA SER A 100 19.22 -12.59 -4.92
C SER A 100 19.25 -13.29 -3.57
N LYS A 101 18.07 -13.39 -2.96
CA LYS A 101 17.78 -14.27 -1.83
C LYS A 101 16.94 -15.43 -2.35
N ILE A 102 17.50 -16.63 -2.35
CA ILE A 102 16.87 -17.82 -2.93
C ILE A 102 16.48 -18.75 -1.79
N TYR A 103 15.22 -19.13 -1.81
CA TYR A 103 14.60 -20.08 -0.91
C TYR A 103 14.13 -21.30 -1.70
N SER A 104 13.97 -22.40 -0.99
CA SER A 104 13.41 -23.63 -1.50
C SER A 104 12.24 -24.07 -0.64
N LYS A 105 11.18 -24.56 -1.26
CA LYS A 105 9.99 -25.09 -0.59
C LYS A 105 9.67 -26.44 -1.22
N SER A 106 9.10 -27.36 -0.43
CA SER A 106 8.69 -28.65 -0.95
C SER A 106 7.48 -28.51 -1.88
N GLY A 107 7.42 -29.33 -2.92
CA GLY A 107 6.26 -29.43 -3.82
C GLY A 107 6.68 -29.28 -5.28
N GLY A 108 5.73 -28.88 -6.12
CA GLY A 108 5.95 -28.68 -7.54
C GLY A 108 5.16 -27.51 -8.09
N GLU A 109 4.77 -27.65 -9.35
CA GLU A 109 4.09 -26.58 -10.09
C GLU A 109 2.74 -26.23 -9.48
N GLU A 110 2.00 -27.23 -8.97
CA GLU A 110 0.70 -27.02 -8.33
C GLU A 110 0.84 -26.23 -7.03
N GLU A 111 1.80 -26.58 -6.16
CA GLU A 111 2.10 -25.84 -4.94
C GLU A 111 2.56 -24.41 -5.23
N ALA A 112 3.43 -24.23 -6.22
CA ALA A 112 3.89 -22.89 -6.61
C ALA A 112 2.71 -22.03 -7.08
N ASN A 113 1.84 -22.56 -7.93
CA ASN A 113 0.67 -21.83 -8.43
C ASN A 113 -0.32 -21.51 -7.31
N ARG A 114 -0.55 -22.43 -6.37
CA ARG A 114 -1.40 -22.21 -5.20
C ARG A 114 -0.86 -21.10 -4.31
N ASP A 115 0.41 -21.17 -3.96
CA ASP A 115 1.06 -20.16 -3.10
C ASP A 115 1.07 -18.78 -3.79
N PHE A 116 1.25 -18.72 -5.12
CA PHE A 116 1.12 -17.49 -5.89
C PHE A 116 -0.32 -16.92 -5.88
N ASP A 117 -1.32 -17.79 -6.06
CA ASP A 117 -2.73 -17.39 -6.06
C ASP A 117 -3.18 -16.94 -4.65
N GLU A 118 -2.65 -17.56 -3.61
CA GLU A 118 -2.87 -17.17 -2.22
C GLU A 118 -2.25 -15.81 -1.91
N LEU A 119 -0.97 -15.60 -2.27
CA LEU A 119 -0.28 -14.31 -2.11
C LEU A 119 -1.05 -13.18 -2.81
N THR A 120 -1.38 -13.38 -4.09
CA THR A 120 -2.05 -12.36 -4.91
C THR A 120 -3.50 -12.14 -4.48
N GLY A 121 -4.22 -13.20 -4.10
CA GLY A 121 -5.57 -13.11 -3.57
C GLY A 121 -5.64 -12.39 -2.22
N LYS A 122 -4.72 -12.68 -1.30
CA LYS A 122 -4.61 -12.00 0.01
C LYS A 122 -4.37 -10.50 -0.13
N LEU A 123 -3.57 -10.12 -1.14
CA LEU A 123 -3.21 -8.72 -1.41
C LEU A 123 -4.16 -8.02 -2.40
N GLY A 124 -5.18 -8.71 -2.93
CA GLY A 124 -6.10 -8.14 -3.92
C GLY A 124 -5.43 -7.75 -5.24
N ALA A 125 -4.30 -8.38 -5.57
CA ALA A 125 -3.49 -8.05 -6.73
C ALA A 125 -4.12 -8.61 -8.02
N THR A 126 -4.08 -7.82 -9.09
CA THR A 126 -4.58 -8.27 -10.40
C THR A 126 -3.53 -9.14 -11.11
N VAL A 127 -3.87 -10.40 -11.33
CA VAL A 127 -3.02 -11.36 -12.05
C VAL A 127 -3.17 -11.18 -13.57
N LYS A 128 -2.03 -11.15 -14.27
CA LYS A 128 -1.92 -11.14 -15.73
C LYS A 128 -1.23 -12.41 -16.20
N ASP A 129 -1.90 -13.21 -17.02
CA ASP A 129 -1.31 -14.36 -17.70
C ASP A 129 -0.43 -13.87 -18.88
N ARG A 130 0.80 -14.39 -18.95
CA ARG A 130 1.78 -14.06 -20.01
C ARG A 130 1.97 -15.21 -21.00
N GLY A 131 1.24 -16.31 -20.84
CA GLY A 131 1.40 -17.53 -21.61
C GLY A 131 2.60 -18.37 -21.16
N GLY A 132 2.66 -19.62 -21.64
CA GLY A 132 3.74 -20.54 -21.31
C GLY A 132 3.84 -20.90 -19.81
N GLY A 133 2.73 -20.78 -19.08
CA GLY A 133 2.69 -20.98 -17.62
C GLY A 133 3.41 -19.90 -16.82
N THR A 134 3.65 -18.72 -17.41
CA THR A 134 4.14 -17.55 -16.67
C THR A 134 2.98 -16.62 -16.32
N ARG A 135 2.85 -16.25 -15.04
CA ARG A 135 1.84 -15.30 -14.56
C ARG A 135 2.51 -14.20 -13.75
N THR A 136 2.01 -12.98 -13.85
CA THR A 136 2.60 -11.78 -13.22
C THR A 136 1.54 -10.98 -12.48
N ALA A 137 1.86 -10.41 -11.33
CA ALA A 137 0.99 -9.48 -10.61
C ALA A 137 1.79 -8.30 -10.04
N GLU A 138 1.15 -7.15 -9.92
CA GLU A 138 1.67 -5.96 -9.23
C GLU A 138 1.02 -5.90 -7.84
N LEU A 139 1.84 -5.81 -6.80
CA LEU A 139 1.44 -5.80 -5.40
C LEU A 139 1.17 -4.36 -4.93
N PRO A 140 0.43 -4.16 -3.82
CA PRO A 140 0.07 -2.83 -3.31
C PRO A 140 1.26 -1.90 -3.02
N ASP A 141 2.42 -2.45 -2.66
CA ASP A 141 3.66 -1.71 -2.42
C ASP A 141 4.44 -1.38 -3.71
N ARG A 142 3.84 -1.63 -4.88
CA ARG A 142 4.46 -1.56 -6.23
C ARG A 142 5.53 -2.62 -6.49
N SER A 143 5.69 -3.62 -5.63
CA SER A 143 6.50 -4.79 -5.96
C SER A 143 5.82 -5.61 -7.06
N THR A 144 6.61 -6.32 -7.85
CA THR A 144 6.09 -7.25 -8.85
C THR A 144 6.39 -8.68 -8.46
N THR A 145 5.39 -9.55 -8.55
CA THR A 145 5.58 -10.99 -8.38
C THR A 145 5.33 -11.71 -9.70
N VAL A 146 6.14 -12.74 -9.95
CA VAL A 146 6.08 -13.57 -11.15
C VAL A 146 6.17 -15.03 -10.74
N ILE A 147 5.30 -15.87 -11.28
CA ILE A 147 5.45 -17.32 -11.24
C ILE A 147 5.85 -17.85 -12.61
N HIS A 148 6.81 -18.78 -12.62
CA HIS A 148 7.22 -19.52 -13.79
C HIS A 148 6.91 -21.01 -13.60
N SER A 149 6.04 -21.58 -14.44
CA SER A 149 5.67 -23.01 -14.42
C SER A 149 6.79 -23.96 -14.84
N LYS A 150 7.61 -23.61 -15.85
CA LYS A 150 8.75 -24.44 -16.31
C LYS A 150 9.60 -23.73 -17.37
N SER A 151 10.92 -23.78 -17.19
CA SER A 151 11.88 -23.82 -18.30
C SER A 151 12.56 -25.20 -18.26
N ARG A 152 13.14 -25.66 -19.38
CA ARG A 152 13.67 -27.03 -19.60
C ARG A 152 14.65 -27.56 -18.54
N GLU A 153 15.16 -26.70 -17.64
CA GLU A 153 16.05 -27.05 -16.53
C GLU A 153 15.63 -26.41 -15.18
N ASP A 154 14.53 -25.64 -15.12
CA ASP A 154 14.19 -24.81 -13.95
C ASP A 154 12.93 -25.28 -13.22
N LEU A 155 13.09 -25.44 -11.91
CA LEU A 155 12.04 -25.70 -10.93
C LEU A 155 10.96 -24.59 -10.98
N PRO A 156 9.68 -24.91 -10.72
CA PRO A 156 8.65 -23.91 -10.54
C PRO A 156 9.10 -22.86 -9.52
N THR A 157 9.05 -21.58 -9.91
CA THR A 157 9.65 -20.51 -9.13
C THR A 157 8.71 -19.32 -9.02
N ILE A 158 8.52 -18.83 -7.79
CA ILE A 158 7.96 -17.51 -7.52
C ILE A 158 9.13 -16.53 -7.34
N GLN A 159 9.14 -15.45 -8.12
CA GLN A 159 10.08 -14.34 -7.99
C GLN A 159 9.33 -13.09 -7.52
N ILE A 160 9.93 -12.35 -6.59
CA ILE A 160 9.41 -11.08 -6.09
C ILE A 160 10.49 -10.02 -6.24
N ASP A 161 10.14 -8.94 -6.93
CA ASP A 161 11.00 -7.82 -7.27
C ASP A 161 10.44 -6.56 -6.61
N ARG A 162 11.21 -5.95 -5.70
CA ARG A 162 10.81 -4.73 -4.99
C ARG A 162 11.20 -3.47 -5.77
N PRO A 163 10.39 -2.41 -5.73
CA PRO A 163 10.70 -1.17 -6.43
C PRO A 163 12.01 -0.56 -5.92
N GLY A 164 12.89 -0.16 -6.84
CA GLY A 164 14.19 0.44 -6.51
C GLY A 164 15.24 -0.51 -5.91
N VAL A 165 14.89 -1.79 -5.70
CA VAL A 165 15.80 -2.80 -5.11
C VAL A 165 16.24 -3.77 -6.19
N ARG A 166 17.55 -3.86 -6.43
CA ARG A 166 18.13 -4.80 -7.41
C ARG A 166 18.17 -6.25 -6.93
N ARG A 167 17.83 -6.49 -5.66
CA ARG A 167 17.92 -7.80 -5.02
C ARG A 167 16.57 -8.51 -5.09
N HIS A 168 16.54 -9.65 -5.77
CA HIS A 168 15.33 -10.44 -5.99
C HIS A 168 15.11 -11.45 -4.87
N ILE A 169 13.87 -11.67 -4.46
CA ILE A 169 13.48 -12.83 -3.63
C ILE A 169 12.98 -13.91 -4.57
N LYS A 170 13.49 -15.14 -4.44
CA LYS A 170 13.09 -16.28 -5.27
C LYS A 170 12.73 -17.47 -4.38
N ILE A 171 11.63 -18.14 -4.68
CA ILE A 171 11.16 -19.34 -3.98
C ILE A 171 11.02 -20.45 -5.02
N ARG A 172 11.84 -21.49 -4.89
CA ARG A 172 11.88 -22.63 -5.81
C ARG A 172 11.17 -23.83 -5.19
N TYR A 173 10.27 -24.45 -5.94
CA TYR A 173 9.52 -25.63 -5.48
C TYR A 173 10.18 -26.91 -6.00
N ARG A 174 10.52 -27.82 -5.10
CA ARG A 174 11.23 -29.08 -5.39
C ARG A 174 10.73 -30.28 -4.60
#